data_AF-Q9TLR0-F1
#
_entry.id   AF-Q9TLR0-F1
#
_cell.length_a   1.000
_cell.length_b   1.000
_cell.length_c   1.000
_cell.angle_alpha   90.00
_cell.angle_beta   90.00
_cell.angle_gamma   90.00
#
_symmetry.space_group_name_H-M   'P 1'
#
loop_
_entity.id
_entity.type
_entity.pdbx_description
1 polymer ?
#
loop_
_entity_poly.entity_id
_entity_poly.type
_entity_poly.pdbx_seq_one_letter_code
_entity_poly.pdbx_strand_id
1 'polypeptide(L)' 'MIINQLPETYNIFAPIIDIMPVIPILFLLLAFVWQAAVGFR' A
#
# COMPACT_ATOMS: atom_id res chain seq x y z
N MET A 1 -23.84 3.21 -7.65
CA MET A 1 -23.31 1.84 -7.67
C MET A 1 -21.80 1.93 -7.83
N ILE A 2 -21.10 2.05 -6.70
CA ILE A 2 -19.66 1.76 -6.64
C ILE A 2 -19.59 0.24 -6.46
N ILE A 3 -18.73 -0.44 -7.21
CA ILE A 3 -18.52 -1.88 -7.08
C ILE A 3 -17.93 -2.11 -5.67
N ASN A 4 -18.78 -2.49 -4.70
CA ASN A 4 -18.38 -2.61 -3.29
C ASN A 4 -17.75 -3.96 -2.93
N GLN A 5 -17.87 -4.96 -3.81
CA GLN A 5 -17.40 -6.32 -3.54
C GLN A 5 -16.52 -6.80 -4.68
N LEU A 6 -15.51 -7.59 -4.32
CA LEU A 6 -14.64 -8.26 -5.28
C LEU A 6 -15.43 -9.37 -6.00
N PRO A 7 -15.11 -9.68 -7.26
CA PRO A 7 -15.64 -10.90 -7.88
C PRO A 7 -15.21 -12.12 -7.08
N GLU A 8 -16.03 -13.17 -7.07
CA GLU A 8 -15.86 -14.34 -6.18
C GLU A 8 -14.45 -14.96 -6.24
N THR A 9 -13.86 -15.03 -7.43
CA THR A 9 -12.50 -15.55 -7.65
C THR A 9 -11.41 -14.71 -6.97
N TYR A 10 -11.66 -13.42 -6.73
CA TYR A 10 -10.71 -12.50 -6.10
C TYR A 10 -10.95 -12.31 -4.60
N ASN A 11 -12.01 -12.88 -4.02
CA ASN A 11 -12.31 -12.76 -2.59
C ASN A 11 -11.17 -13.31 -1.70
N ILE A 12 -10.41 -14.30 -2.17
CA ILE A 12 -9.17 -14.79 -1.53
C ILE A 12 -8.13 -13.66 -1.31
N PHE A 13 -8.11 -12.64 -2.17
CA PHE A 13 -7.18 -11.52 -2.09
C PHE A 13 -7.73 -10.32 -1.31
N ALA A 14 -8.97 -10.39 -0.79
CA ALA A 14 -9.57 -9.29 -0.02
C ALA A 14 -8.63 -8.76 1.09
N PRO A 15 -7.95 -9.61 1.90
CA PRO A 15 -7.04 -9.12 2.93
C PRO A 15 -5.85 -8.30 2.40
N ILE A 16 -5.36 -8.60 1.19
CA ILE A 16 -4.27 -7.84 0.55
C ILE A 16 -4.81 -6.51 0.05
N ILE A 17 -6.00 -6.54 -0.57
CA ILE A 17 -6.65 -5.36 -1.16
C ILE A 17 -6.98 -4.32 -0.08
N ASP A 18 -7.38 -4.77 1.11
CA ASP A 18 -7.63 -3.91 2.27
C ASP A 18 -6.37 -3.14 2.72
N ILE A 19 -5.17 -3.66 2.45
CA ILE A 19 -3.88 -3.04 2.83
C ILE A 19 -3.33 -2.12 1.72
N MET A 20 -3.69 -2.35 0.44
CA MET A 20 -3.16 -1.58 -0.70
C MET A 20 -3.30 -0.05 -0.55
N PRO A 21 -4.37 0.53 0.04
CA PRO A 21 -4.48 1.96 0.23
C PRO A 21 -3.35 2.58 1.09
N VAL A 22 -2.63 1.78 1.88
CA VAL A 22 -1.51 2.22 2.72
C VAL A 22 -0.22 2.41 1.90
N ILE A 23 -0.10 1.82 0.71
CA ILE A 23 1.12 1.83 -0.12
C ILE A 23 1.70 3.24 -0.35
N PRO A 24 0.91 4.30 -0.68
CA PRO A 24 1.45 5.65 -0.85
C PRO A 24 2.17 6.19 0.40
N ILE A 25 1.68 5.86 1.59
CA ILE A 25 2.33 6.21 2.86
C ILE A 25 3.66 5.46 3.00
N LEU A 26 3.71 4.18 2.61
CA LEU A 26 4.95 3.40 2.61
C LEU A 26 6.02 4.02 1.70
N PHE A 27 5.64 4.58 0.54
CA PHE A 27 6.59 5.31 -0.32
C PHE A 27 7.10 6.61 0.30
N LEU A 28 6.23 7.36 0.99
CA LEU A 28 6.66 8.52 1.76
C LEU A 28 7.66 8.13 2.85
N LEU A 29 7.34 7.08 3.63
CA LEU A 29 8.25 6.57 4.67
C LEU A 29 9.56 6.05 4.07
N LEU A 30 9.51 5.39 2.91
CA LEU A 30 10.68 4.92 2.19
C LEU A 30 11.61 6.08 1.80
N ALA A 31 11.07 7.25 1.44
CA ALA A 31 11.88 8.43 1.16
C ALA A 31 12.68 8.88 2.40
N PHE A 32 12.09 8.84 3.60
CA PHE A 32 12.80 9.12 4.85
C PHE A 32 13.82 8.04 5.21
N VAL A 33 13.52 6.76 4.95
CA VAL A 33 14.47 5.65 5.11
C VAL A 33 15.68 5.86 4.20
N TRP A 34 15.44 6.23 2.94
CA TRP A 34 16.51 6.54 1.99
C TRP A 34 17.35 7.73 2.46
N GLN A 35 16.72 8.83 2.85
CA GLN A 35 17.41 10.02 3.36
C GLN A 35 18.24 9.70 4.60
N ALA A 36 17.72 8.89 5.53
CA ALA A 36 18.47 8.43 6.70
C ALA A 36 19.68 7.56 6.32
N ALA A 37 19.55 6.68 5.32
CA ALA A 37 20.63 5.80 4.86
C ALA A 37 21.80 6.58 4.23
N VAL A 38 21.54 7.73 3.59
CA VAL A 38 22.58 8.63 3.05
C VAL A 38 23.00 9.73 4.04
N GLY A 39 22.47 9.69 5.27
CA GLY A 39 22.81 10.65 6.33
C GLY A 39 22.26 12.05 6.09
N PHE A 40 21.15 12.19 5.38
CA PHE A 40 20.52 13.48 5.00
C PHE A 40 21.50 14.43 4.30
N ARG A 41 22.40 13.86 3.50
CA ARG A 41 23.34 14.59 2.63
C ARG A 41 22.74 14.85 1.26
#